data_AF-A0A3M2CAC7-F1
#
_entry.id   AF-A0A3M2CAC7-F1
#
_cell.length_a   1.000
_cell.length_b   1.000
_cell.length_c   1.000
_cell.angle_alpha   90.00
_cell.angle_beta   90.00
_cell.angle_gamma   90.00
#
_symmetry.space_group_name_H-M   'P 1'
#
loop_
_entity.id
_entity.type
_entity.pdbx_description
1 polymer ?
#
loop_
_entity_poly.entity_id
_entity_poly.type
_entity_poly.pdbx_seq_one_letter_code
_entity_poly.pdbx_strand_id
1 'polypeptide(L)'
;MKLLANLILTASVIVGALAASTAYLAPLSLPDDRLVGLTLNQPAGLAATDAGAAEPLVPKGATLDAESLAALRDHTYTALGAERPVRYVTVKEFSFTRWIGKWVFLASLGGLLVGAFLVRTASKREIATAETTAEPGADASPDAALAAILDAVDSLRRELPAMPDDDARQHAILERLGAVQTRDVPVFVDARPLLVSRLGLGGYAELMDRFAAAERQINRAWSAAADDALFESLPALDAAAELLNETKAKMPRA
;
A
#
# COMPACT_ATOMS: atom_id res chain seq x y z
N MET A 1 20.64 1.99 -5.05
CA MET A 1 19.85 0.74 -4.99
C MET A 1 18.34 0.97 -5.09
N LYS A 2 17.74 1.90 -4.34
CA LYS A 2 16.29 2.18 -4.42
C LYS A 2 15.79 2.57 -5.82
N LEU A 3 16.53 3.44 -6.53
CA LEU A 3 16.20 3.80 -7.92
C LEU A 3 16.12 2.58 -8.84
N LEU A 4 17.10 1.67 -8.74
CA LEU A 4 17.10 0.43 -9.53
C LEU A 4 15.90 -0.47 -9.18
N ALA A 5 15.60 -0.62 -7.88
CA ALA A 5 14.46 -1.44 -7.44
C ALA A 5 13.12 -0.85 -7.94
N ASN A 6 12.96 0.48 -7.87
CA ASN A 6 11.79 1.17 -8.39
C ASN A 6 11.68 1.04 -9.92
N LEU A 7 12.79 1.11 -10.65
CA LEU A 7 12.81 0.89 -12.10
C LEU A 7 12.36 -0.54 -12.45
N ILE A 8 12.85 -1.56 -11.74
CA ILE A 8 12.44 -2.96 -11.94
C ILE A 8 10.94 -3.12 -11.67
N LEU A 9 10.42 -2.52 -10.59
CA LEU A 9 8.99 -2.55 -10.27
C LEU A 9 8.16 -1.93 -11.40
N THR A 10 8.48 -0.70 -11.81
CA THR A 10 7.76 0.02 -12.85
C THR A 10 7.78 -0.74 -14.19
N ALA A 11 8.95 -1.22 -14.62
CA ALA A 11 9.07 -2.01 -15.83
C ALA A 11 8.25 -3.29 -15.76
N SER A 12 8.27 -3.98 -14.62
CA SER A 12 7.50 -5.21 -14.40
C SER A 12 5.99 -4.97 -14.46
N VAL A 13 5.49 -3.87 -13.88
CA VAL A 13 4.06 -3.50 -13.97
C VAL A 13 3.65 -3.25 -15.42
N ILE A 14 4.42 -2.42 -16.15
CA ILE A 14 4.10 -2.05 -17.53
C ILE A 14 4.08 -3.30 -18.43
N VAL A 15 5.15 -4.11 -18.37
CA VAL A 15 5.27 -5.31 -19.19
C VAL A 15 4.22 -6.35 -18.82
N GLY A 16 3.93 -6.52 -17.52
CA GLY A 16 2.89 -7.42 -17.04
C GLY A 16 1.50 -7.02 -17.51
N ALA A 17 1.17 -5.72 -17.47
CA ALA A 17 -0.12 -5.20 -17.96
C ALA A 17 -0.28 -5.42 -19.47
N LEU A 18 0.78 -5.17 -20.26
CA LEU A 18 0.78 -5.45 -21.70
C LEU A 18 0.65 -6.94 -21.99
N ALA A 19 1.29 -7.81 -21.22
CA ALA A 19 1.14 -9.26 -21.39
C ALA A 19 -0.28 -9.72 -21.03
N ALA A 20 -0.89 -9.15 -19.98
CA ALA A 20 -2.25 -9.46 -19.53
C ALA A 20 -3.32 -9.05 -20.56
N SER A 21 -3.12 -7.95 -21.30
CA SER A 21 -4.08 -7.53 -22.35
C SER A 21 -4.20 -8.54 -23.50
N THR A 22 -3.22 -9.44 -23.65
CA THR A 22 -3.24 -10.53 -24.65
C THR A 22 -3.96 -11.80 -24.19
N ALA A 23 -4.51 -11.83 -22.97
CA ALA A 23 -5.12 -13.03 -22.39
C ALA A 23 -6.26 -13.64 -23.21
N TYR A 24 -6.97 -12.80 -23.96
CA TYR A 24 -8.13 -13.18 -24.78
C TYR A 24 -7.82 -13.20 -26.28
N LEU A 25 -6.56 -13.01 -26.67
CA LEU A 25 -6.12 -13.13 -28.07
C LEU A 25 -5.76 -14.59 -28.34
N ALA A 26 -6.56 -15.24 -29.18
CA ALA A 26 -6.29 -16.59 -29.67
C ALA A 26 -5.55 -16.50 -31.02
N PRO A 27 -4.34 -17.07 -31.13
CA PRO A 27 -3.64 -17.13 -32.41
C PRO A 27 -4.31 -18.12 -33.37
N LEU A 28 -4.57 -17.68 -34.61
CA LEU A 28 -5.17 -18.53 -35.65
C LEU A 28 -4.22 -19.61 -36.16
N SER A 29 -2.94 -19.56 -35.79
CA SER A 29 -1.97 -20.63 -36.05
C SER A 29 -2.15 -21.86 -35.15
N LEU A 30 -3.03 -21.81 -34.14
CA LEU A 30 -3.36 -22.98 -33.35
C LEU A 30 -4.21 -23.98 -34.15
N PRO A 31 -4.11 -25.29 -33.84
CA PRO A 31 -4.96 -26.29 -34.46
C PRO A 31 -6.45 -26.11 -34.12
N ASP A 32 -7.33 -26.61 -34.99
CA ASP A 32 -8.78 -26.36 -34.94
C ASP A 32 -9.43 -26.88 -33.65
N ASP A 33 -8.96 -28.01 -33.12
CA ASP A 33 -9.44 -28.58 -31.86
C ASP A 33 -9.28 -27.63 -30.66
N ARG A 34 -8.39 -26.63 -30.75
CA ARG A 34 -8.17 -25.61 -29.72
C ARG A 34 -9.01 -24.35 -29.89
N LEU A 35 -9.60 -24.15 -31.07
CA LEU A 35 -10.28 -22.92 -31.49
C LEU A 35 -11.77 -23.12 -31.78
N VAL A 36 -12.18 -24.29 -32.26
CA VAL A 36 -13.58 -24.62 -32.54
C VAL A 36 -14.40 -24.59 -31.24
N GLY A 37 -15.57 -23.97 -31.30
CA GLY A 37 -16.49 -23.79 -30.18
C GLY A 37 -16.20 -22.55 -29.31
N LEU A 38 -15.15 -21.77 -29.60
CA LEU A 38 -14.90 -20.51 -28.92
C LEU A 38 -15.83 -19.40 -29.44
N THR A 39 -16.23 -18.50 -28.56
CA THR A 39 -17.11 -17.38 -28.90
C THR A 39 -16.30 -16.12 -29.16
N LEU A 40 -16.53 -15.47 -30.31
CA LEU A 40 -15.87 -14.19 -30.60
C LEU A 40 -16.37 -13.07 -29.67
N ASN A 41 -15.42 -12.36 -29.06
CA ASN A 41 -15.68 -11.17 -28.24
C ASN A 41 -15.77 -9.89 -29.09
N GLN A 42 -15.14 -9.88 -30.26
CA GLN A 42 -15.13 -8.79 -31.23
C GLN A 42 -15.32 -9.38 -32.64
N PRO A 43 -15.88 -8.62 -33.60
CA PRO A 43 -15.98 -9.09 -34.98
C PRO A 43 -14.59 -9.38 -35.57
N ALA A 44 -14.49 -10.40 -36.42
CA ALA A 44 -13.23 -10.82 -37.03
C ALA A 44 -13.33 -10.84 -38.57
N GLY A 45 -12.18 -10.57 -39.22
CA GLY A 45 -12.03 -10.61 -40.68
C GLY A 45 -12.91 -9.59 -41.40
N LEU A 46 -12.52 -8.32 -41.43
CA LEU A 46 -13.28 -7.31 -42.18
C LEU A 46 -13.07 -7.51 -43.68
N ALA A 47 -14.13 -7.83 -44.41
CA ALA A 47 -14.14 -7.90 -45.87
C ALA A 47 -14.69 -6.59 -46.44
N ALA A 48 -14.04 -6.06 -47.47
CA ALA A 48 -14.56 -4.92 -48.22
C ALA A 48 -15.73 -5.40 -49.09
N THR A 49 -16.91 -4.78 -48.94
CA THR A 49 -18.03 -5.00 -49.86
C THR A 49 -17.94 -4.03 -51.04
N ASP A 50 -18.57 -4.38 -52.18
CA ASP A 50 -18.67 -3.51 -53.36
C ASP A 50 -19.33 -2.15 -53.06
N ALA A 51 -20.09 -2.07 -51.96
CA ALA A 51 -20.73 -0.86 -51.46
C ALA A 51 -19.79 0.03 -50.60
N GLY A 52 -18.53 -0.37 -50.41
CA GLY A 52 -17.54 0.35 -49.58
C GLY A 52 -17.73 0.19 -48.06
N ALA A 53 -18.75 -0.56 -47.62
CA ALA A 53 -18.94 -0.89 -46.21
C ALA A 53 -18.10 -2.13 -45.85
N ALA A 54 -17.36 -2.07 -44.75
CA ALA A 54 -16.60 -3.23 -44.26
C ALA A 54 -17.53 -4.14 -43.43
N GLU A 55 -17.82 -5.34 -43.94
CA GLU A 55 -18.63 -6.33 -43.23
C GLU A 55 -17.72 -7.38 -42.59
N PRO A 56 -17.96 -7.78 -41.32
CA PRO A 56 -17.14 -8.81 -40.69
C PRO A 56 -17.51 -10.21 -41.21
N LEU A 57 -16.49 -10.98 -41.62
CA LEU A 57 -16.61 -12.38 -41.99
C LEU A 57 -17.24 -13.21 -40.88
N VAL A 58 -16.87 -12.92 -39.63
CA VAL A 58 -17.44 -13.58 -38.46
C VAL A 58 -17.90 -12.52 -37.47
N PRO A 59 -19.22 -12.39 -37.21
CA PRO A 59 -19.75 -11.36 -36.35
C PRO A 59 -19.42 -11.61 -34.87
N LYS A 60 -19.48 -10.55 -34.07
CA LYS A 60 -19.33 -10.65 -32.62
C LYS A 60 -20.37 -11.62 -32.04
N GLY A 61 -19.92 -12.50 -31.14
CA GLY A 61 -20.79 -13.47 -30.47
C GLY A 61 -21.01 -14.76 -31.27
N ALA A 62 -20.56 -14.85 -32.52
CA ALA A 62 -20.56 -16.12 -33.24
C ALA A 62 -19.56 -17.10 -32.61
N THR A 63 -19.93 -18.39 -32.66
CA THR A 63 -19.06 -19.51 -32.30
C THR A 63 -18.18 -19.87 -33.49
N LEU A 64 -16.88 -20.03 -33.27
CA LEU A 64 -15.94 -20.45 -34.30
C LEU A 64 -16.19 -21.92 -34.66
N ASP A 65 -16.48 -22.19 -35.94
CA ASP A 65 -16.49 -23.52 -36.54
C ASP A 65 -15.31 -23.67 -37.53
N ALA A 66 -15.16 -24.86 -38.10
CA ALA A 66 -14.05 -25.17 -39.01
C ALA A 66 -14.10 -24.31 -40.29
N GLU A 67 -15.30 -24.01 -40.79
CA GLU A 67 -15.50 -23.19 -41.99
C GLU A 67 -15.09 -21.73 -41.73
N SER A 68 -15.55 -21.15 -40.62
CA SER A 68 -15.18 -19.80 -40.18
C SER A 68 -13.67 -19.67 -39.95
N LEU A 69 -13.03 -20.70 -39.39
CA LEU A 69 -11.58 -20.71 -39.19
C LEU A 69 -10.81 -20.78 -40.50
N ALA A 70 -11.25 -21.61 -41.46
CA ALA A 70 -10.65 -21.67 -42.79
C ALA A 70 -10.78 -20.32 -43.50
N ALA A 71 -11.98 -19.73 -43.48
CA ALA A 71 -12.23 -18.40 -44.05
C ALA A 71 -11.34 -17.32 -43.42
N LEU A 72 -11.21 -17.29 -42.09
CA LEU A 72 -10.38 -16.30 -41.39
C LEU A 72 -8.88 -16.47 -41.65
N ARG A 73 -8.39 -17.70 -41.86
CA ARG A 73 -6.97 -17.97 -42.16
C ARG A 73 -6.58 -17.60 -43.58
N ASP A 74 -7.49 -17.81 -44.53
CA ASP A 74 -7.28 -17.45 -45.93
C ASP A 74 -7.54 -15.95 -46.18
N HIS A 75 -8.26 -15.28 -45.28
CA HIS A 75 -8.57 -13.86 -45.40
C HIS A 75 -7.35 -12.96 -45.14
N THR A 76 -7.14 -12.03 -46.06
CA THR A 76 -6.22 -10.90 -45.90
C THR A 76 -7.00 -9.59 -45.83
N TYR A 77 -6.48 -8.65 -45.07
CA TYR A 77 -7.03 -7.30 -44.99
C TYR A 77 -5.95 -6.27 -45.31
N THR A 78 -6.34 -5.18 -45.95
CA THR A 78 -5.41 -4.09 -46.28
C THR A 78 -5.32 -3.12 -45.11
N ALA A 79 -4.14 -3.01 -44.52
CA ALA A 79 -3.84 -2.02 -43.49
C ALA A 79 -2.57 -1.27 -43.83
N LEU A 80 -2.65 0.06 -43.82
CA LEU A 80 -1.53 0.95 -44.17
C LEU A 80 -0.93 0.64 -45.55
N GLY A 81 -1.78 0.32 -46.53
CA GLY A 81 -1.35 0.05 -47.91
C GLY A 81 -0.70 -1.32 -48.14
N ALA A 82 -0.73 -2.22 -47.15
CA ALA A 82 -0.22 -3.59 -47.29
C ALA A 82 -1.29 -4.62 -46.92
N GLU A 83 -1.37 -5.71 -47.69
CA GLU A 83 -2.18 -6.87 -47.34
C GLU A 83 -1.55 -7.62 -46.17
N ARG A 84 -2.35 -7.93 -45.15
CA ARG A 84 -1.93 -8.67 -43.97
C ARG A 84 -2.93 -9.79 -43.67
N PRO A 85 -2.45 -11.01 -43.35
CA PRO A 85 -3.34 -12.08 -42.92
C PRO A 85 -3.89 -11.79 -41.52
N VAL A 86 -5.09 -12.28 -41.24
CA VAL A 86 -5.62 -12.28 -39.87
C VAL A 86 -4.77 -13.24 -39.04
N ARG A 87 -4.11 -12.74 -37.98
CA ARG A 87 -3.23 -13.56 -37.12
C ARG A 87 -3.88 -13.96 -35.80
N TYR A 88 -4.77 -13.13 -35.29
CA TYR A 88 -5.35 -13.27 -33.96
C TYR A 88 -6.84 -12.97 -34.02
N VAL A 89 -7.60 -13.66 -33.17
CA VAL A 89 -9.01 -13.37 -32.91
C VAL A 89 -9.22 -13.16 -31.42
N THR A 90 -10.10 -12.24 -31.06
CA THR A 90 -10.44 -11.98 -29.65
C THR A 90 -11.61 -12.86 -29.24
N VAL A 91 -11.40 -13.76 -28.29
CA VAL A 91 -12.41 -14.73 -27.81
C VAL A 91 -12.90 -14.37 -26.41
N LYS A 92 -14.05 -14.90 -25.98
CA LYS A 92 -14.57 -14.70 -24.63
C LYS A 92 -13.95 -15.66 -23.62
N GLU A 93 -13.63 -16.88 -24.04
CA GLU A 93 -13.19 -17.95 -23.17
C GLU A 93 -11.68 -17.88 -22.93
N PHE A 94 -11.30 -17.54 -21.71
CA PHE A 94 -9.92 -17.57 -21.28
C PHE A 94 -9.38 -19.02 -21.24
N SER A 95 -8.14 -19.20 -21.71
CA SER A 95 -7.39 -20.43 -21.49
C SER A 95 -5.91 -20.13 -21.31
N PHE A 96 -5.36 -20.62 -20.20
CA PHE A 96 -3.95 -20.45 -19.87
C PHE A 96 -3.01 -21.14 -20.89
N THR A 97 -3.47 -22.21 -21.55
CA THR A 97 -2.64 -22.90 -22.55
C THR A 97 -2.47 -22.06 -23.82
N ARG A 98 -3.52 -21.34 -24.23
CA ARG A 98 -3.54 -20.48 -25.42
C ARG A 98 -2.90 -19.10 -25.22
N TRP A 99 -2.82 -18.63 -23.97
CA TRP A 99 -2.31 -17.30 -23.67
C TRP A 99 -0.83 -17.14 -24.06
N ILE A 100 -0.59 -16.32 -25.08
CA ILE A 100 0.74 -16.07 -25.65
C ILE A 100 1.64 -15.34 -24.65
N GLY A 101 1.09 -14.34 -23.96
CA GLY A 101 1.82 -13.50 -23.01
C GLY A 101 2.16 -14.17 -21.68
N LYS A 102 1.77 -15.43 -21.43
CA LYS A 102 1.88 -16.06 -20.10
C LYS A 102 3.30 -16.06 -19.51
N TRP A 103 4.31 -16.33 -20.33
CA TRP A 103 5.70 -16.36 -19.86
C TRP A 103 6.24 -14.98 -19.55
N VAL A 104 5.90 -13.99 -20.38
CA VAL A 104 6.24 -12.58 -20.14
C VAL A 104 5.56 -12.09 -18.87
N PHE A 105 4.27 -12.42 -18.68
CA PHE A 105 3.53 -12.08 -17.47
C PHE A 105 4.14 -12.72 -16.22
N LEU A 106 4.48 -14.02 -16.27
CA LEU A 106 5.13 -14.71 -15.15
C LEU A 106 6.50 -14.11 -14.82
N ALA A 107 7.28 -13.75 -15.85
CA ALA A 107 8.56 -13.07 -15.65
C ALA A 107 8.37 -11.69 -14.99
N SER A 108 7.36 -10.92 -15.41
CA SER A 108 6.98 -9.66 -14.78
C SER A 108 6.55 -9.85 -13.33
N LEU A 109 5.79 -10.90 -13.01
CA LEU A 109 5.43 -11.22 -11.62
C LEU A 109 6.67 -11.53 -10.78
N GLY A 110 7.62 -12.30 -11.33
CA GLY A 110 8.92 -12.52 -10.70
C GLY A 110 9.71 -11.23 -10.47
N GLY A 111 9.74 -10.34 -11.47
CA GLY A 111 10.36 -9.02 -11.38
C GLY A 111 9.75 -8.15 -10.27
N LEU A 112 8.42 -8.19 -10.09
CA LEU A 112 7.75 -7.49 -8.99
C LEU A 112 8.19 -7.99 -7.62
N LEU A 113 8.27 -9.32 -7.45
CA LEU A 113 8.71 -9.93 -6.20
C LEU A 113 10.17 -9.56 -5.87
N VAL A 114 11.05 -9.63 -6.87
CA VAL A 114 12.46 -9.23 -6.74
C VAL A 114 12.59 -7.74 -6.40
N GLY A 115 11.87 -6.87 -7.11
CA GLY A 115 11.85 -5.43 -6.86
C GLY A 115 11.39 -5.11 -5.43
N ALA A 116 10.29 -5.71 -4.98
CA ALA A 116 9.78 -5.53 -3.63
C ALA A 116 10.78 -6.00 -2.55
N PHE A 117 11.44 -7.14 -2.79
CA PHE A 117 12.47 -7.66 -1.89
C PHE A 117 13.69 -6.72 -1.81
N LEU A 118 14.14 -6.15 -2.95
CA LEU A 118 15.24 -5.18 -2.99
C LEU A 118 14.90 -3.88 -2.25
N VAL A 119 13.67 -3.35 -2.41
CA VAL A 119 13.22 -2.18 -1.65
C VAL A 119 13.24 -2.50 -0.15
N ARG A 120 12.67 -3.65 0.24
CA ARG A 120 12.60 -4.05 1.66
C ARG A 120 13.98 -4.19 2.30
N THR A 121 14.93 -4.79 1.59
CA THR A 121 16.30 -4.97 2.10
C THR A 121 17.08 -3.65 2.14
N ALA A 122 16.89 -2.76 1.15
CA ALA A 122 17.50 -1.44 1.16
C ALA A 122 16.98 -0.59 2.34
N SER A 123 15.68 -0.59 2.59
CA SER A 123 15.09 0.12 3.74
C SER A 123 15.60 -0.42 5.08
N LYS A 124 15.74 -1.74 5.22
CA LYS A 124 16.34 -2.35 6.42
C LYS A 124 17.79 -1.89 6.65
N ARG A 125 18.58 -1.79 5.58
CA ARG A 125 19.98 -1.35 5.66
C ARG A 125 20.08 0.11 6.06
N GLU A 126 19.28 0.99 5.48
CA GLU A 126 19.29 2.42 5.84
C GLU A 126 18.93 2.65 7.31
N ILE A 127 17.99 1.88 7.86
CA ILE A 127 17.67 1.92 9.29
C ILE A 127 18.87 1.49 10.13
N ALA A 128 19.53 0.38 9.78
CA ALA A 128 20.72 -0.09 10.50
C ALA A 128 21.91 0.89 10.40
N THR A 129 22.10 1.56 9.26
CA THR A 129 23.18 2.56 9.11
C THR A 129 22.85 3.84 9.87
N ALA A 130 21.59 4.24 9.93
CA ALA A 130 21.13 5.36 10.75
C ALA A 130 21.36 5.08 12.24
N GLU A 131 21.09 3.85 12.71
CA GLU A 131 21.40 3.41 14.08
C GLU A 131 22.91 3.40 14.39
N THR A 132 23.79 3.27 13.38
CA THR A 132 25.24 3.18 13.59
C THR A 132 25.95 4.53 13.49
N THR A 133 25.34 5.53 12.81
CA THR A 133 25.95 6.84 12.54
C THR A 133 25.45 7.93 13.49
N ALA A 134 24.45 7.62 14.32
CA ALA A 134 23.98 8.55 15.32
C ALA A 134 25.03 8.74 16.43
N GLU A 135 25.39 9.99 16.70
CA GLU A 135 26.29 10.34 17.80
C GLU A 135 25.65 10.01 19.16
N PRO A 136 26.43 9.69 20.22
CA PRO A 136 25.94 9.16 21.50
C PRO A 136 25.13 10.12 22.39
N GLY A 137 24.43 11.11 21.84
CA GLY A 137 23.76 12.16 22.62
C GLY A 137 22.54 12.83 22.00
N ALA A 138 22.09 12.44 20.80
CA ALA A 138 20.93 13.07 20.14
C ALA A 138 19.74 12.11 19.86
N ASP A 139 19.86 10.84 20.22
CA ASP A 139 18.85 9.81 19.98
C ASP A 139 17.96 9.57 21.20
N ALA A 140 16.90 10.37 21.33
CA ALA A 140 15.79 9.95 22.17
C ALA A 140 15.09 8.76 21.48
N SER A 141 15.48 7.55 21.84
CA SER A 141 14.80 6.33 21.39
C SER A 141 13.28 6.42 21.63
N PRO A 142 12.42 5.84 20.77
CA PRO A 142 10.97 5.85 21.02
C PRO A 142 10.62 5.28 22.40
N ASP A 143 11.42 4.32 22.88
CA ASP A 143 11.30 3.75 24.22
C ASP A 143 11.54 4.81 25.31
N ALA A 144 12.58 5.63 25.16
CA ALA A 144 12.89 6.73 26.08
C ALA A 144 11.85 7.86 26.01
N ALA A 145 11.37 8.20 24.81
CA ALA A 145 10.32 9.19 24.63
C ALA A 145 9.01 8.75 25.33
N LEU A 146 8.56 7.51 25.10
CA LEU A 146 7.37 6.98 25.77
C LEU A 146 7.56 6.91 27.29
N ALA A 147 8.76 6.53 27.77
CA ALA A 147 9.07 6.52 29.19
C ALA A 147 9.02 7.92 29.80
N ALA A 148 9.53 8.94 29.11
CA ALA A 148 9.47 10.34 29.55
C ALA A 148 8.02 10.86 29.62
N ILE A 149 7.19 10.55 28.61
CA ILE A 149 5.76 10.91 28.61
C ILE A 149 5.05 10.26 29.81
N LEU A 150 5.27 8.97 30.02
CA LEU A 150 4.69 8.23 31.15
C LEU A 150 5.11 8.81 32.50
N ASP A 151 6.40 9.07 32.70
CA ASP A 151 6.90 9.63 33.95
C ASP A 151 6.36 11.04 34.20
N ALA A 152 6.27 11.89 33.17
CA ALA A 152 5.69 13.23 33.28
C ALA A 152 4.21 13.18 33.66
N VAL A 153 3.43 12.29 33.04
CA VAL A 153 2.00 12.12 33.35
C VAL A 153 1.80 11.53 34.75
N ASP A 154 2.53 10.48 35.12
CA ASP A 154 2.39 9.83 36.43
C ASP A 154 2.90 10.70 37.58
N SER A 155 4.01 11.43 37.40
CA SER A 155 4.49 12.39 38.41
C SER A 155 3.47 13.51 38.63
N LEU A 156 2.93 14.08 37.56
CA LEU A 156 1.87 15.09 37.64
C LEU A 156 0.64 14.56 38.40
N ARG A 157 0.15 13.36 38.05
CA ARG A 157 -0.98 12.73 38.76
C ARG A 157 -0.73 12.54 40.25
N ARG A 158 0.48 12.15 40.65
CA ARG A 158 0.85 11.95 42.07
C ARG A 158 0.93 13.27 42.84
N GLU A 159 1.35 14.34 42.19
CA GLU A 159 1.62 15.63 42.85
C GLU A 159 0.39 16.53 42.94
N LEU A 160 -0.53 16.47 41.96
CA LEU A 160 -1.73 17.31 41.91
C LEU A 160 -2.56 17.31 43.21
N PRO A 161 -2.83 16.16 43.87
CA PRO A 161 -3.61 16.15 45.11
C PRO A 161 -2.97 16.91 46.27
N ALA A 162 -1.64 17.05 46.26
CA ALA A 162 -0.89 17.73 47.31
C ALA A 162 -0.75 19.26 47.08
N MET A 163 -1.20 19.76 45.92
CA MET A 163 -1.16 21.19 45.60
C MET A 163 -2.25 21.97 46.37
N PRO A 164 -1.95 23.21 46.77
CA PRO A 164 -2.74 23.96 47.77
C PRO A 164 -4.11 24.42 47.25
N ASP A 165 -4.23 24.73 45.97
CA ASP A 165 -5.44 25.26 45.34
C ASP A 165 -5.55 24.79 43.87
N ASP A 166 -6.71 25.08 43.27
CA ASP A 166 -7.02 24.65 41.91
C ASP A 166 -6.21 25.43 40.86
N ASP A 167 -5.88 26.69 41.11
CA ASP A 167 -5.01 27.52 40.25
C ASP A 167 -3.61 26.89 40.11
N ALA A 168 -3.00 26.46 41.22
CA ALA A 168 -1.70 25.79 41.22
C ALA A 168 -1.75 24.47 40.44
N ARG A 169 -2.85 23.72 40.57
CA ARG A 169 -3.06 22.46 39.83
C ARG A 169 -3.17 22.70 38.34
N GLN A 170 -3.98 23.67 37.93
CA GLN A 170 -4.12 24.05 36.52
C GLN A 170 -2.80 24.49 35.92
N HIS A 171 -2.06 25.36 36.63
CA HIS A 171 -0.76 25.82 36.18
C HIS A 171 0.22 24.66 35.96
N ALA A 172 0.28 23.72 36.90
CA ALA A 172 1.12 22.53 36.77
C ALA A 172 0.73 21.63 35.59
N ILE A 173 -0.58 21.47 35.32
CA ILE A 173 -1.08 20.72 34.16
C ILE A 173 -0.66 21.40 32.86
N LEU A 174 -0.85 22.72 32.77
CA LEU A 174 -0.51 23.49 31.57
C LEU A 174 0.97 23.43 31.24
N GLU A 175 1.82 23.63 32.24
CA GLU A 175 3.27 23.60 32.08
C GLU A 175 3.75 22.21 31.66
N ARG A 176 3.39 21.17 32.42
CA ARG A 176 3.94 19.83 32.21
C ARG A 176 3.38 19.15 30.96
N LEU A 177 2.06 19.20 30.75
CA LEU A 177 1.49 18.62 29.54
C LEU A 177 1.86 19.43 28.29
N GLY A 178 2.08 20.75 28.42
CA GLY A 178 2.64 21.57 27.35
C GLY A 178 4.06 21.13 26.97
N ALA A 179 4.91 20.87 27.96
CA ALA A 179 6.25 20.33 27.72
C ALA A 179 6.22 18.94 27.06
N VAL A 180 5.34 18.05 27.53
CA VAL A 180 5.14 16.71 26.93
C VAL A 180 4.73 16.81 25.47
N GLN A 181 3.74 17.64 25.15
CA GLN A 181 3.23 17.81 23.78
C GLN A 181 4.27 18.42 22.83
N THR A 182 5.11 19.32 23.33
CA THR A 182 6.08 20.04 22.47
C THR A 182 7.41 19.32 22.33
N ARG A 183 7.84 18.57 23.35
CA ARG A 183 9.16 17.93 23.39
C ARG A 183 9.10 16.43 23.12
N ASP A 184 8.21 15.71 23.79
CA ASP A 184 8.31 14.24 23.90
C ASP A 184 7.41 13.52 22.90
N VAL A 185 6.19 14.04 22.63
CA VAL A 185 5.27 13.48 21.64
C VAL A 185 5.85 13.46 20.21
N PRO A 186 6.45 14.56 19.69
CA PRO A 186 7.00 14.56 18.34
C PRO A 186 8.09 13.52 18.14
N VAL A 187 8.97 13.35 19.14
CA VAL A 187 10.05 12.35 19.12
C VAL A 187 9.48 10.94 18.96
N PHE A 188 8.43 10.60 19.69
CA PHE A 188 7.79 9.28 19.58
C PHE A 188 7.14 9.08 18.21
N VAL A 189 6.45 10.09 17.67
CA VAL A 189 5.77 10.03 16.36
C VAL A 189 6.78 9.94 15.21
N ASP A 190 7.88 10.69 15.27
CA ASP A 190 8.93 10.72 14.25
C ASP A 190 9.70 9.40 14.17
N ALA A 191 9.70 8.61 15.25
CA ALA A 191 10.26 7.25 15.29
C ALA A 191 9.45 6.21 14.50
N ARG A 192 8.41 6.62 13.74
CA ARG A 192 7.59 5.74 12.89
C ARG A 192 8.40 4.75 12.04
N PRO A 193 9.44 5.13 11.28
CA PRO A 193 10.17 4.16 10.45
C PRO A 193 10.80 3.04 11.29
N LEU A 194 11.33 3.38 12.46
CA LEU A 194 11.92 2.45 13.40
C LEU A 194 10.85 1.52 13.99
N LEU A 195 9.74 2.07 14.49
CA LEU A 195 8.64 1.31 15.06
C LEU A 195 7.99 0.35 14.03
N VAL A 196 7.77 0.81 12.79
CA VAL A 196 7.28 -0.05 11.69
C VAL A 196 8.29 -1.15 11.36
N SER A 197 9.59 -0.88 11.45
CA SER A 197 10.60 -1.90 11.20
C SER A 197 10.64 -2.99 12.27
N ARG A 198 10.39 -2.63 13.54
CA ARG A 198 10.35 -3.55 14.69
C ARG A 198 9.05 -4.34 14.78
N LEU A 199 7.90 -3.69 14.59
CA LEU A 199 6.56 -4.28 14.82
C LEU A 199 5.86 -4.75 13.54
N GLY A 200 6.36 -4.36 12.37
CA GLY A 200 5.59 -4.43 11.13
C GLY A 200 4.45 -3.42 11.09
N LEU A 201 3.75 -3.33 9.94
CA LEU A 201 2.72 -2.31 9.74
C LEU A 201 1.48 -2.52 10.63
N GLY A 202 1.07 -3.78 10.84
CA GLY A 202 -0.07 -4.12 11.70
C GLY A 202 0.20 -3.83 13.17
N GLY A 203 1.35 -4.28 13.69
CA GLY A 203 1.73 -4.01 15.08
C GLY A 203 1.95 -2.51 15.35
N TYR A 204 2.52 -1.78 14.39
CA TYR A 204 2.60 -0.32 14.47
C TYR A 204 1.22 0.35 14.54
N ALA A 205 0.26 -0.08 13.71
CA ALA A 205 -1.09 0.48 13.74
C ALA A 205 -1.76 0.28 15.11
N GLU A 206 -1.69 -0.94 15.66
CA GLU A 206 -2.26 -1.21 16.99
C GLU A 206 -1.58 -0.41 18.12
N LEU A 207 -0.26 -0.21 18.04
CA LEU A 207 0.48 0.62 18.99
C LEU A 207 0.01 2.08 18.90
N MET A 208 -0.04 2.62 17.68
CA MET A 208 -0.40 4.02 17.45
C MET A 208 -1.86 4.33 17.74
N ASP A 209 -2.77 3.37 17.58
CA ASP A 209 -4.18 3.57 17.96
C ASP A 209 -4.32 3.88 19.45
N ARG A 210 -3.54 3.19 20.30
CA ARG A 210 -3.53 3.45 21.76
C ARG A 210 -2.79 4.73 22.11
N PHE A 211 -1.65 4.98 21.48
CA PHE A 211 -0.90 6.22 21.69
C PHE A 211 -1.71 7.46 21.29
N ALA A 212 -2.36 7.45 20.12
CA ALA A 212 -3.19 8.57 19.65
C ALA A 212 -4.46 8.76 20.50
N ALA A 213 -4.98 7.70 21.12
CA ALA A 213 -6.02 7.84 22.13
C ALA A 213 -5.48 8.55 23.39
N ALA A 214 -4.28 8.18 23.87
CA ALA A 214 -3.64 8.83 25.01
C ALA A 214 -3.34 10.31 24.73
N GLU A 215 -2.76 10.62 23.56
CA GLU A 215 -2.46 11.99 23.13
C GLU A 215 -3.71 12.88 23.12
N ARG A 216 -4.85 12.37 22.64
CA ARG A 216 -6.13 13.09 22.70
C ARG A 216 -6.58 13.39 24.12
N GLN A 217 -6.34 12.48 25.06
CA GLN A 217 -6.65 12.71 26.47
C GLN A 217 -5.69 13.71 27.12
N ILE A 218 -4.40 13.69 26.76
CA ILE A 218 -3.42 14.71 27.16
C ILE A 218 -3.88 16.09 26.67
N ASN A 219 -4.28 16.20 25.41
CA ASN A 219 -4.75 17.46 24.83
C ASN A 219 -6.04 17.94 25.51
N ARG A 220 -6.98 17.02 25.80
CA ARG A 220 -8.19 17.35 26.56
C ARG A 220 -7.86 17.86 27.96
N ALA A 221 -6.96 17.18 28.68
CA ALA A 221 -6.55 17.58 30.03
C ALA A 221 -5.91 18.98 30.01
N TRP A 222 -5.02 19.23 29.05
CA TRP A 222 -4.37 20.53 28.88
C TRP A 222 -5.37 21.63 28.53
N SER A 223 -6.26 21.41 27.54
CA SER A 223 -7.27 22.40 27.14
C SER A 223 -8.26 22.69 28.27
N ALA A 224 -8.77 21.66 28.96
CA ALA A 224 -9.66 21.85 30.11
C ALA A 224 -8.98 22.64 31.24
N ALA A 225 -7.69 22.44 31.49
CA ALA A 225 -6.95 23.26 32.46
C ALA A 225 -6.77 24.71 31.99
N ALA A 226 -6.60 24.95 30.69
CA ALA A 226 -6.52 26.31 30.13
C ALA A 226 -7.85 27.07 30.25
N ASP A 227 -8.96 26.34 30.21
CA ASP A 227 -10.33 26.86 30.28
C ASP A 227 -10.89 26.90 31.72
N ASP A 228 -10.05 26.78 32.75
CA ASP A 228 -10.44 26.78 34.18
C ASP A 228 -11.40 25.62 34.56
N ALA A 229 -11.39 24.53 33.77
CA ALA A 229 -12.26 23.36 33.92
C ALA A 229 -11.51 22.17 34.55
N LEU A 230 -10.97 22.35 35.77
CA LEU A 230 -10.15 21.33 36.44
C LEU A 230 -10.87 19.97 36.62
N PHE A 231 -12.19 20.00 36.85
CA PHE A 231 -13.00 18.79 37.01
C PHE A 231 -13.03 17.90 35.76
N GLU A 232 -12.82 18.46 34.55
CA GLU A 232 -12.69 17.71 33.31
C GLU A 232 -11.23 17.32 33.03
N SER A 233 -10.29 18.15 33.48
CA SER A 233 -8.86 17.92 33.28
C SER A 233 -8.35 16.67 34.02
N LEU A 234 -8.76 16.47 35.27
CA LEU A 234 -8.27 15.34 36.10
C LEU A 234 -8.68 13.96 35.53
N PRO A 235 -9.95 13.69 35.18
CA PRO A 235 -10.33 12.41 34.58
C PRO A 235 -9.66 12.16 33.22
N ALA A 236 -9.44 13.22 32.42
CA ALA A 236 -8.72 13.10 31.15
C ALA A 236 -7.25 12.71 31.38
N LEU A 237 -6.59 13.30 32.38
CA LEU A 237 -5.22 12.94 32.76
C LEU A 237 -5.12 11.47 33.24
N ASP A 238 -6.10 11.00 34.02
CA ASP A 238 -6.16 9.59 34.44
C ASP A 238 -6.31 8.65 33.24
N ALA A 239 -7.24 8.96 32.31
CA ALA A 239 -7.44 8.18 31.09
C ALA A 239 -6.19 8.17 30.20
N ALA A 240 -5.45 9.28 30.12
CA ALA A 240 -4.18 9.35 29.40
C ALA A 240 -3.16 8.36 29.98
N ALA A 241 -3.02 8.30 31.30
CA ALA A 241 -2.07 7.40 31.96
C ALA A 241 -2.39 5.91 31.72
N GLU A 242 -3.67 5.53 31.73
CA GLU A 242 -4.09 4.16 31.40
C GLU A 242 -3.71 3.80 29.96
N LEU A 243 -4.05 4.67 29.00
CA LEU A 243 -3.76 4.45 27.58
C LEU A 243 -2.26 4.43 27.27
N LEU A 244 -1.45 5.23 27.98
CA LEU A 244 0.01 5.18 27.87
C LEU A 244 0.59 3.87 28.39
N ASN A 245 0.04 3.32 29.48
CA ASN A 245 0.45 2.00 29.98
C ASN A 245 0.07 0.87 29.01
N GLU A 246 -1.11 0.95 28.39
CA GLU A 246 -1.49 0.03 27.29
C GLU A 246 -0.55 0.16 26.09
N THR A 247 -0.15 1.39 25.74
CA THR A 247 0.82 1.65 24.68
C THR A 247 2.17 1.01 25.01
N LYS A 248 2.67 1.19 26.23
CA LYS A 248 3.92 0.57 26.69
C LYS A 248 3.86 -0.95 26.67
N ALA A 249 2.74 -1.55 27.01
CA ALA A 249 2.55 -3.01 26.94
C ALA A 249 2.64 -3.56 25.52
N LYS A 250 2.35 -2.73 24.49
CA LYS A 250 2.45 -3.08 23.08
C LYS A 250 3.82 -2.81 22.46
N MET A 251 4.74 -2.14 23.18
CA MET A 251 6.09 -1.94 22.68
C MET A 251 6.87 -3.25 22.58
N PRO A 252 7.77 -3.39 21.58
CA PRO A 252 8.66 -4.54 21.51
C PRO A 252 9.61 -4.52 22.72
N ARG A 253 9.83 -5.69 23.34
CA ARG A 253 10.87 -5.81 24.37
C ARG A 253 12.24 -5.61 23.72
N ALA A 254 13.06 -4.75 24.31
CA ALA A 254 14.45 -4.53 23.92
C ALA A 254 15.28 -5.82 24.06
#